data_AF-A0A9Q1DJL8-F1
#
_entry.id   AF-A0A9Q1DJL8-F1
#
_cell.length_a   1.000
_cell.length_b   1.000
_cell.length_c   1.000
_cell.angle_alpha   90.00
_cell.angle_beta   90.00
_cell.angle_gamma   90.00
#
_symmetry.space_group_name_H-M   'P 1'
#
loop_
_entity.id
_entity.type
_entity.pdbx_description
1 polymer ?
#
loop_
_entity_poly.entity_id
_entity_poly.type
_entity_poly.pdbx_seq_one_letter_code
_entity_poly.pdbx_strand_id
1 'polypeptide(L)'
;MEASVTNHNMVAFKPRKAGSRSGFTVWPFRVNFHKLLQLSDSPALFPQVETRDVLSVVVALFDVSFSELGPDEIYDIVSSPDSRTIVLLRGHTDVLEEYRGRGGATAAVRPGSKPPPAEAEAGDRAPERGRFCDVFSDSDSDDGSDEAGDSAGAAESREIGEKVLELSLLTTRRPYRKSGVGSYIVELLKSPVVCGSYKVLLAHAESNAVNFFTKCGLTDDPLLNDKFKEVRDEWTNTTLMSYLAPFSTDMHSRTPGLSLNLWEVELEVDLMRKKALSAYQQQAICVTRLVHEASALREQLSQQLREIKSLKIELELERKQRSKTEQRFLEYKLMMRQQLMERPGSGSDEQDYRVADDSGAESVDTTEEGSCRTEEGPEIRQPPLQ
;
A
#
# COMPACT_ATOMS: atom_id res chain seq x y z
N MET A 1 5.98 35.38 -3.84
CA MET A 1 7.29 34.71 -3.79
C MET A 1 7.45 34.16 -2.37
N GLU A 2 7.53 32.83 -2.19
CA GLU A 2 7.89 32.28 -0.87
C GLU A 2 9.34 32.69 -0.54
N ALA A 3 9.58 33.18 0.67
CA ALA A 3 10.94 33.52 1.11
C ALA A 3 11.83 32.27 1.12
N SER A 4 13.04 32.37 0.57
CA SER A 4 14.02 31.27 0.54
C SER A 4 14.53 30.91 1.94
N VAL A 5 14.40 31.84 2.90
CA VAL A 5 14.81 31.68 4.30
C VAL A 5 13.77 32.32 5.21
N THR A 6 13.30 31.59 6.22
CA THR A 6 12.46 32.14 7.31
C THR A 6 13.05 31.79 8.67
N ASN A 7 13.12 32.79 9.55
CA ASN A 7 13.62 32.66 10.92
C ASN A 7 12.44 32.52 11.89
N HIS A 8 12.56 31.65 12.90
CA HIS A 8 11.58 31.54 13.98
C HIS A 8 12.19 31.87 15.35
N ASN A 9 11.33 32.04 16.34
CA ASN A 9 11.73 32.48 17.68
C ASN A 9 12.81 31.57 18.28
N MET A 10 13.77 32.21 18.97
CA MET A 10 14.84 31.53 19.70
C MET A 10 14.25 30.63 20.80
N VAL A 11 14.80 29.42 20.95
CA VAL A 11 14.37 28.44 21.95
C VAL A 11 15.55 27.95 22.77
N ALA A 12 15.34 27.83 24.08
CA ALA A 12 16.32 27.32 25.03
C ALA A 12 16.06 25.84 25.36
N PHE A 13 17.11 25.04 25.30
CA PHE A 13 17.11 23.62 25.63
C PHE A 13 17.96 23.35 26.87
N LYS A 14 17.55 22.38 27.69
CA LYS A 14 18.34 21.89 28.83
C LYS A 14 18.84 20.47 28.53
N PRO A 15 20.16 20.23 28.49
CA PRO A 15 20.68 18.89 28.26
C PRO A 15 20.33 17.96 29.43
N ARG A 16 19.91 16.73 29.13
CA ARG A 16 19.52 15.75 30.15
C ARG A 16 20.70 15.08 30.88
N LYS A 17 21.94 15.30 30.42
CA LYS A 17 23.13 14.68 31.04
C LYS A 17 23.34 15.27 32.45
N ALA A 18 23.23 14.41 33.47
CA ALA A 18 23.57 14.73 34.85
C ALA A 18 25.02 15.24 34.92
N GLY A 19 25.19 16.55 35.10
CA GLY A 19 26.50 17.21 35.18
C GLY A 19 26.72 18.37 34.18
N SER A 20 25.94 18.46 33.10
CA SER A 20 26.01 19.61 32.19
C SER A 20 25.10 20.72 32.70
N ARG A 21 25.69 21.77 33.28
CA ARG A 21 24.95 22.83 34.00
C ARG A 21 24.39 23.95 33.12
N SER A 22 24.81 24.08 31.87
CA SER A 22 24.34 25.16 30.99
C SER A 22 23.32 24.62 30.00
N GLY A 23 22.11 25.18 30.02
CA GLY A 23 21.23 25.11 28.87
C GLY A 23 21.89 25.75 27.65
N PHE A 24 21.36 25.50 26.46
CA PHE A 24 21.82 26.14 25.23
C PHE A 24 20.63 26.71 24.47
N THR A 25 20.88 27.78 23.74
CA THR A 25 19.89 28.43 22.90
C THR A 25 20.11 28.06 21.44
N VAL A 26 19.02 27.88 20.71
CA VAL A 26 19.06 27.65 19.26
C VAL A 26 18.08 28.54 18.53
N TRP A 27 18.44 28.83 17.29
CA TRP A 27 17.69 29.61 16.33
C TRP A 27 17.25 28.68 15.19
N PRO A 28 15.95 28.41 15.06
CA PRO A 28 15.41 27.63 13.95
C PRO A 28 15.33 28.45 12.65
N PHE A 29 15.89 27.91 11.58
CA PHE A 29 15.80 28.45 10.23
C PHE A 29 15.20 27.42 9.30
N ARG A 30 14.20 27.82 8.52
CA ARG A 30 13.69 27.06 7.39
C ARG A 30 14.37 27.58 6.13
N VAL A 31 15.00 26.68 5.39
CA VAL A 31 15.82 26.99 4.20
C VAL A 31 15.36 26.11 3.04
N ASN A 32 15.21 26.70 1.85
CA ASN A 32 15.09 25.95 0.60
C ASN A 32 16.41 26.11 -0.17
N PHE A 33 17.29 25.11 -0.08
CA PHE A 33 18.62 25.16 -0.68
C PHE A 33 18.57 25.23 -2.21
N HIS A 34 17.60 24.57 -2.85
CA HIS A 34 17.41 24.62 -4.29
C HIS A 34 17.27 26.04 -4.82
N LYS A 35 16.29 26.79 -4.28
CA LYS A 35 16.04 28.19 -4.64
C LYS A 35 17.21 29.09 -4.25
N LEU A 36 17.85 28.81 -3.12
CA LEU A 36 18.93 29.63 -2.61
C LEU A 36 20.19 29.51 -3.50
N LEU A 37 20.53 28.31 -3.95
CA LEU A 37 21.66 28.06 -4.85
C LEU A 37 21.46 28.63 -6.27
N GLN A 38 20.20 28.83 -6.70
CA GLN A 38 19.88 29.42 -8.01
C GLN A 38 19.97 30.95 -8.02
N LEU A 39 19.90 31.60 -6.86
CA LEU A 39 19.95 33.06 -6.76
C LEU A 39 21.39 33.56 -6.84
N SER A 40 21.71 34.32 -7.89
CA SER A 40 23.05 34.94 -8.06
C SER A 40 23.38 35.92 -6.93
N ASP A 41 22.39 36.67 -6.44
CA ASP A 41 22.46 37.57 -5.28
C ASP A 41 21.75 36.95 -4.06
N SER A 42 22.07 35.70 -3.74
CA SER A 42 21.41 35.03 -2.62
C SER A 42 21.65 35.79 -1.30
N PRO A 43 20.61 36.09 -0.50
CA PRO A 43 20.81 36.62 0.83
C PRO A 43 21.59 35.56 1.61
N ALA A 44 22.82 35.89 1.99
CA ALA A 44 23.65 34.97 2.73
C ALA A 44 22.91 34.57 4.01
N LEU A 45 22.68 33.26 4.20
CA LEU A 45 22.11 32.72 5.44
C LEU A 45 22.86 33.26 6.66
N PHE A 46 24.17 33.45 6.46
CA PHE A 46 25.07 34.09 7.41
C PHE A 46 25.95 35.09 6.66
N PRO A 47 26.16 36.31 7.20
CA PRO A 47 27.00 37.32 6.55
C PRO A 47 28.45 36.90 6.28
N GLN A 48 28.92 35.80 6.91
CA GLN A 48 30.33 35.39 6.94
C GLN A 48 30.58 34.01 6.34
N VAL A 49 29.54 33.29 5.90
CA VAL A 49 29.66 31.90 5.44
C VAL A 49 28.91 31.74 4.13
N GLU A 50 29.58 31.16 3.13
CA GLU A 50 28.95 30.87 1.85
C GLU A 50 27.84 29.82 2.02
N THR A 51 26.74 29.95 1.28
CA THR A 51 25.63 28.99 1.42
C THR A 51 26.03 27.56 1.02
N ARG A 52 26.98 27.42 0.09
CA ARG A 52 27.55 26.11 -0.27
C ARG A 52 28.21 25.43 0.93
N ASP A 53 28.98 26.17 1.72
CA ASP A 53 29.58 25.65 2.94
C ASP A 53 28.51 25.23 3.96
N VAL A 54 27.44 26.01 4.10
CA VAL A 54 26.31 25.65 4.98
C VAL A 54 25.67 24.33 4.53
N LEU A 55 25.42 24.18 3.24
CA LEU A 55 24.87 22.95 2.67
C LEU A 55 25.82 21.77 2.89
N SER A 56 27.12 21.93 2.63
CA SER A 56 28.12 20.90 2.90
C SER A 56 28.16 20.48 4.37
N VAL A 57 28.01 21.41 5.30
CA VAL A 57 27.92 21.11 6.74
C VAL A 57 26.64 20.33 7.07
N VAL A 58 25.51 20.67 6.44
CA VAL A 58 24.24 19.94 6.61
C VAL A 58 24.37 18.51 6.09
N VAL A 59 24.92 18.34 4.88
CA VAL A 59 25.18 17.02 4.27
C VAL A 59 26.11 16.20 5.16
N ALA A 60 27.22 16.77 5.62
CA ALA A 60 28.16 16.09 6.52
C ALA A 60 27.50 15.68 7.86
N LEU A 61 26.55 16.47 8.36
CA LEU A 61 25.83 16.13 9.59
C LEU A 61 24.87 14.95 9.41
N PHE A 62 24.23 14.87 8.24
CA PHE A 62 23.39 13.73 7.86
C PHE A 62 24.23 12.48 7.57
N ASP A 63 25.34 12.59 6.84
CA ASP A 63 26.27 11.49 6.52
C ASP A 63 26.80 10.80 7.80
N VAL A 64 27.21 11.59 8.80
CA VAL A 64 27.63 11.06 10.12
C VAL A 64 26.48 10.37 10.89
N SER A 65 25.24 10.70 10.56
CA SER A 65 24.05 10.19 11.25
C SER A 65 23.38 9.01 10.57
N PHE A 66 23.49 8.92 9.24
CA PHE A 66 22.86 7.95 8.36
C PHE A 66 23.96 7.27 7.55
N SER A 67 24.45 6.12 8.03
CA SER A 67 25.54 5.39 7.36
C SER A 67 25.10 4.64 6.11
N GLU A 68 23.80 4.53 5.88
CA GLU A 68 23.21 3.81 4.76
C GLU A 68 23.07 4.69 3.51
N LEU A 69 23.03 6.00 3.68
CA LEU A 69 22.88 6.97 2.59
C LEU A 69 24.22 7.59 2.25
N GLY A 70 24.52 7.67 0.95
CA GLY A 70 25.70 8.36 0.47
C GLY A 70 25.58 9.89 0.61
N PRO A 71 26.70 10.63 0.70
CA PRO A 71 26.67 12.10 0.76
C PRO A 71 26.03 12.72 -0.49
N ASP A 72 26.15 12.08 -1.64
CA ASP A 72 25.53 12.52 -2.90
C ASP A 72 24.00 12.36 -2.85
N GLU A 73 23.50 11.24 -2.34
CA GLU A 73 22.05 11.01 -2.16
C GLU A 73 21.45 12.01 -1.16
N ILE A 74 22.16 12.27 -0.06
CA ILE A 74 21.76 13.29 0.92
C ILE A 74 21.75 14.68 0.28
N TYR A 75 22.75 15.00 -0.54
CA TYR A 75 22.83 16.27 -1.25
C TYR A 75 21.62 16.44 -2.18
N ASP A 76 21.24 15.40 -2.93
CA ASP A 76 20.09 15.41 -3.82
C ASP A 76 18.77 15.58 -3.06
N ILE A 77 18.58 14.86 -1.95
CA ILE A 77 17.39 14.99 -1.09
C ILE A 77 17.27 16.42 -0.55
N VAL A 78 18.36 17.00 -0.04
CA VAL A 78 18.37 18.34 0.58
C VAL A 78 18.25 19.45 -0.47
N SER A 79 18.77 19.22 -1.69
CA SER A 79 18.79 20.19 -2.79
C SER A 79 17.62 20.06 -3.77
N SER A 80 16.70 19.13 -3.52
CA SER A 80 15.48 18.94 -4.31
C SER A 80 14.59 20.19 -4.31
N PRO A 81 13.91 20.53 -5.43
CA PRO A 81 13.08 21.74 -5.55
C PRO A 81 11.97 21.84 -4.50
N ASP A 82 11.38 20.70 -4.15
CA ASP A 82 10.25 20.61 -3.24
C ASP A 82 10.69 20.41 -1.78
N SER A 83 11.97 20.14 -1.56
CA SER A 83 12.56 19.97 -0.24
C SER A 83 12.72 21.30 0.50
N ARG A 84 12.49 21.24 1.81
CA ARG A 84 12.69 22.35 2.74
C ARG A 84 13.38 21.81 3.97
N THR A 85 14.49 22.41 4.33
CA THR A 85 15.33 21.95 5.45
C THR A 85 15.15 22.89 6.64
N ILE A 86 14.88 22.31 7.81
CA ILE A 86 14.92 23.05 9.08
C ILE A 86 16.28 22.83 9.72
N VAL A 87 17.03 23.92 9.92
CA VAL A 87 18.34 23.92 10.58
C VAL A 87 18.22 24.65 11.91
N LEU A 88 18.73 24.03 12.98
CA LEU A 88 18.79 24.64 14.31
C LEU A 88 20.22 25.12 14.59
N LEU A 89 20.39 26.43 14.71
CA LEU A 89 21.70 27.05 14.87
C LEU A 89 21.91 27.50 16.29
N ARG A 90 23.03 27.10 16.86
CA ARG A 90 23.38 27.44 18.24
C ARG A 90 24.08 28.79 18.29
N GLY A 91 23.84 29.55 19.36
CA GLY A 91 24.57 30.79 19.63
C GLY A 91 26.08 30.54 19.78
N HIS A 92 26.89 31.42 19.21
CA HIS A 92 28.36 31.32 19.25
C HIS A 92 28.91 31.32 20.67
N THR A 93 28.29 32.07 21.60
CA THR A 93 28.64 32.12 23.03
C THR A 93 28.56 30.74 23.67
N ASP A 94 27.45 30.04 23.47
CA ASP A 94 27.20 28.74 24.07
C ASP A 94 28.21 27.69 23.55
N VAL A 95 28.57 27.79 22.26
CA VAL A 95 29.57 26.93 21.64
C VAL A 95 30.96 27.19 22.23
N LEU A 96 31.37 28.45 22.34
CA LEU A 96 32.67 28.82 22.91
C LEU A 96 32.81 28.38 24.37
N GLU A 97 31.74 28.51 25.17
CA GLU A 97 31.72 28.01 26.56
C GLU A 97 31.90 26.50 26.63
N GLU A 98 31.25 25.74 25.74
CA GLU A 98 31.43 24.28 25.68
C GLU A 98 32.88 23.90 25.33
N TYR A 99 33.50 24.57 24.36
CA TYR A 99 34.89 24.32 23.99
C TYR A 99 35.87 24.69 25.11
N ARG A 100 35.66 25.83 25.79
CA ARG A 100 36.47 26.24 26.95
C ARG A 100 36.34 25.23 28.09
N GLY A 101 35.15 24.70 28.35
CA GLY A 101 34.92 23.69 29.39
C GLY A 101 35.58 22.35 29.11
N ARG A 102 35.76 21.96 27.84
CA ARG A 102 36.42 20.70 27.45
C ARG A 102 37.94 20.72 27.64
N GLY A 103 38.58 21.90 27.57
CA GLY A 103 40.04 22.03 27.69
C GLY A 103 40.59 21.82 29.10
N GLY A 104 39.75 21.85 30.15
CA GLY A 104 40.20 21.73 31.54
C GLY A 104 40.24 20.31 32.12
N ALA A 105 39.57 19.34 31.48
CA ALA A 105 39.39 17.99 32.07
C ALA A 105 40.53 17.00 31.75
N THR A 106 41.36 17.26 30.75
CA THR A 106 42.47 16.37 30.35
C THR A 106 43.83 16.76 30.95
N ALA A 107 43.93 17.87 31.69
CA ALA A 107 45.18 18.34 32.30
C ALA A 107 45.37 17.88 33.77
N ALA A 108 44.39 17.21 34.38
CA ALA A 108 44.56 16.59 35.70
C ALA A 108 45.16 15.18 35.57
N VAL A 109 46.33 15.08 34.94
CA VAL A 109 47.23 13.94 35.15
C VAL A 109 47.63 13.99 36.63
N ARG A 110 47.08 13.07 37.44
CA ARG A 110 47.53 12.86 38.81
C ARG A 110 49.05 12.58 38.79
N PRO A 111 49.91 13.40 39.42
CA PRO A 111 51.30 13.05 39.60
C PRO A 111 51.35 11.98 40.70
N GLY A 112 51.32 10.69 40.34
CA GLY A 112 51.39 9.65 41.36
C GLY A 112 51.11 8.20 40.95
N SER A 113 50.81 7.88 39.69
CA SER A 113 50.75 6.47 39.27
C SER A 113 52.14 5.96 38.89
N LYS A 114 52.68 5.07 39.71
CA LYS A 114 53.91 4.29 39.47
C LYS A 114 53.91 3.64 38.07
N PRO A 115 55.08 3.51 37.43
CA PRO A 115 55.22 2.79 36.17
C PRO A 115 54.94 1.28 36.39
N PRO A 116 54.24 0.60 35.46
CA PRO A 116 54.11 -0.85 35.48
C PRO A 116 55.44 -1.50 35.03
N PRO A 117 55.80 -2.67 35.61
CA PRO A 117 56.99 -3.41 35.20
C PRO A 117 56.79 -4.04 33.81
N ALA A 118 57.89 -4.07 33.07
CA ALA A 118 57.99 -4.64 31.74
C ALA A 118 58.15 -6.18 31.79
N GLU A 119 57.74 -6.78 30.66
CA GLU A 119 58.09 -8.12 30.15
C GLU A 119 57.32 -9.33 30.72
N ALA A 120 56.52 -9.98 29.85
CA ALA A 120 56.92 -11.25 29.21
C ALA A 120 55.78 -11.88 28.38
N GLU A 121 56.09 -12.11 27.10
CA GLU A 121 55.79 -13.31 26.30
C GLU A 121 54.35 -13.69 25.89
N ALA A 122 54.18 -13.69 24.56
CA ALA A 122 53.67 -14.77 23.71
C ALA A 122 52.42 -15.55 24.19
N GLY A 123 51.28 -15.18 23.58
CA GLY A 123 50.05 -15.96 23.63
C GLY A 123 49.23 -15.74 22.37
N ASP A 124 49.46 -16.59 21.38
CA ASP A 124 48.70 -16.79 20.16
C ASP A 124 47.19 -16.86 20.43
N ARG A 125 46.41 -15.90 19.92
CA ARG A 125 44.94 -16.02 19.82
C ARG A 125 44.37 -15.09 18.73
N ALA A 126 44.15 -15.73 17.58
CA ALA A 126 43.12 -15.56 16.55
C ALA A 126 42.37 -14.22 16.38
N PRO A 127 42.12 -13.80 15.12
CA PRO A 127 41.35 -12.60 14.81
C PRO A 127 39.87 -12.80 15.14
N GLU A 128 39.30 -11.92 15.96
CA GLU A 128 37.84 -11.78 16.07
C GLU A 128 37.30 -11.25 14.74
N ARG A 129 36.91 -12.20 13.89
CA ARG A 129 35.99 -12.03 12.77
C ARG A 129 34.72 -11.33 13.26
N GLY A 130 34.17 -10.52 12.34
CA GLY A 130 32.94 -9.79 12.52
C GLY A 130 31.77 -10.66 12.98
N ARG A 131 30.94 -10.06 13.83
CA ARG A 131 29.57 -10.49 14.05
C ARG A 131 28.70 -9.93 12.92
N PHE A 132 28.78 -10.58 11.76
CA PHE A 132 27.60 -10.84 10.94
C PHE A 132 26.63 -11.68 11.81
N CYS A 133 25.36 -11.30 11.95
CA CYS A 133 24.31 -11.63 10.98
C CYS A 133 24.36 -13.13 10.67
N ASP A 134 23.61 -13.93 11.43
CA ASP A 134 23.08 -15.24 11.01
C ASP A 134 22.28 -15.84 12.17
N VAL A 135 21.04 -15.38 12.34
CA VAL A 135 19.92 -16.16 12.90
C VAL A 135 18.67 -15.63 12.20
N PHE A 136 17.81 -16.56 11.77
CA PHE A 136 16.58 -16.38 10.96
C PHE A 136 16.77 -16.51 9.43
N SER A 137 17.24 -17.69 9.02
CA SER A 137 16.58 -18.39 7.92
C SER A 137 15.60 -19.39 8.55
N ASP A 138 14.33 -19.28 8.18
CA ASP A 138 13.38 -20.37 7.92
C ASP A 138 11.97 -19.78 7.84
N SER A 139 11.54 -19.47 6.62
CA SER A 139 10.11 -19.43 6.26
C SER A 139 10.00 -19.83 4.80
N ASP A 140 9.78 -21.13 4.63
CA ASP A 140 9.14 -21.68 3.46
C ASP A 140 7.75 -21.03 3.30
N SER A 141 7.51 -20.36 2.18
CA SER A 141 6.15 -20.28 1.65
C SER A 141 6.21 -20.23 0.13
N ASP A 142 5.51 -21.23 -0.39
CA ASP A 142 5.31 -21.63 -1.76
C ASP A 142 4.29 -20.73 -2.46
N ASP A 143 4.45 -20.67 -3.78
CA ASP A 143 3.40 -20.56 -4.80
C ASP A 143 2.76 -19.19 -5.15
N GLY A 144 2.60 -18.98 -6.46
CA GLY A 144 1.71 -17.96 -7.03
C GLY A 144 2.32 -17.03 -8.09
N SER A 145 2.66 -17.56 -9.26
CA SER A 145 2.81 -16.78 -10.49
C SER A 145 1.44 -16.28 -10.97
N ASP A 146 1.27 -14.97 -11.23
CA ASP A 146 0.19 -14.48 -12.08
C ASP A 146 0.59 -13.19 -12.85
N GLU A 147 0.72 -13.40 -14.16
CA GLU A 147 0.38 -12.55 -15.32
C GLU A 147 0.24 -11.03 -15.14
N ALA A 148 1.11 -10.30 -15.84
CA ALA A 148 1.02 -8.87 -16.09
C ALA A 148 -0.16 -8.55 -17.02
N GLY A 149 -1.26 -8.06 -16.46
CA GLY A 149 -2.36 -7.45 -17.17
C GLY A 149 -2.17 -5.94 -17.31
N ASP A 150 -1.81 -5.50 -18.51
CA ASP A 150 -1.93 -4.11 -18.97
C ASP A 150 -3.37 -3.59 -18.77
N SER A 151 -3.53 -2.58 -17.91
CA SER A 151 -4.74 -1.75 -17.89
C SER A 151 -4.36 -0.29 -18.07
N ALA A 152 -4.28 0.09 -19.35
CA ALA A 152 -4.36 1.47 -19.77
C ALA A 152 -5.79 1.99 -19.57
N GLY A 153 -5.92 3.11 -18.87
CA GLY A 153 -7.03 4.05 -19.07
C GLY A 153 -8.05 4.14 -17.93
N ALA A 154 -7.80 5.05 -17.00
CA ALA A 154 -8.82 5.97 -16.47
C ALA A 154 -8.12 7.09 -15.69
N ALA A 155 -7.58 8.06 -16.43
CA ALA A 155 -7.21 9.36 -15.87
C ALA A 155 -8.51 10.14 -15.62
N GLU A 156 -9.19 9.87 -14.51
CA GLU A 156 -10.36 10.65 -14.10
C GLU A 156 -10.28 11.00 -12.60
N SER A 157 -10.27 12.31 -12.37
CA SER A 157 -10.63 12.97 -11.11
C SER A 157 -9.56 13.00 -10.02
N ARG A 158 -8.44 13.68 -10.30
CA ARG A 158 -7.50 14.22 -9.29
C ARG A 158 -8.17 15.40 -8.54
N GLU A 159 -9.25 15.11 -7.83
CA GLU A 159 -9.96 16.09 -7.02
C GLU A 159 -9.12 16.46 -5.79
N ILE A 160 -8.68 17.73 -5.76
CA ILE A 160 -8.14 18.42 -4.57
C ILE A 160 -7.01 17.64 -3.89
N GLY A 161 -5.87 17.53 -4.60
CA GLY A 161 -4.65 16.89 -4.11
C GLY A 161 -4.38 17.25 -2.64
N GLU A 162 -4.51 16.27 -1.77
CA GLU A 162 -4.22 16.44 -0.36
C GLU A 162 -2.77 16.88 -0.24
N LYS A 163 -2.52 18.04 0.37
CA LYS A 163 -1.16 18.50 0.63
C LYS A 163 -0.58 17.60 1.71
N VAL A 164 0.22 16.63 1.29
CA VAL A 164 0.98 15.73 2.14
C VAL A 164 2.37 16.35 2.37
N LEU A 165 2.80 16.40 3.62
CA LEU A 165 4.15 16.81 4.00
C LEU A 165 4.93 15.55 4.33
N GLU A 166 6.00 15.28 3.61
CA GLU A 166 6.86 14.12 3.88
C GLU A 166 8.12 14.55 4.64
N LEU A 167 8.44 13.83 5.70
CA LEU A 167 9.69 13.96 6.42
C LEU A 167 10.71 12.96 5.89
N SER A 168 11.57 13.40 4.97
CA SER A 168 12.59 12.54 4.36
C SER A 168 13.72 12.21 5.34
N LEU A 169 14.33 13.22 5.97
CA LEU A 169 15.48 13.02 6.87
C LEU A 169 15.30 13.80 8.18
N LEU A 170 15.52 13.13 9.31
CA LEU A 170 15.58 13.75 10.63
C LEU A 170 16.73 13.18 11.45
N THR A 171 17.66 14.03 11.85
CA THR A 171 18.72 13.64 12.79
C THR A 171 18.94 14.69 13.87
N THR A 172 19.50 14.24 14.99
CA THR A 172 20.07 15.09 16.02
C THR A 172 21.48 14.62 16.36
N ARG A 173 22.40 15.58 16.47
CA ARG A 173 23.79 15.32 16.84
C ARG A 173 23.84 14.58 18.18
N ARG A 174 24.69 13.54 18.27
CA ARG A 174 24.81 12.66 19.45
C ARG A 174 24.81 13.39 20.82
N PRO A 175 25.52 14.53 21.02
CA PRO A 175 25.52 15.24 22.29
C PRO A 175 24.18 15.85 22.70
N TYR A 176 23.31 16.15 21.72
CA TYR A 176 22.01 16.79 21.91
C TYR A 176 20.84 15.79 21.85
N ARG A 177 21.11 14.50 21.63
CA ARG A 177 20.07 13.47 21.76
C ARG A 177 19.48 13.49 23.17
N LYS A 178 18.17 13.24 23.28
CA LYS A 178 17.40 13.27 24.55
C LYS A 178 17.30 14.64 25.24
N SER A 179 17.63 15.74 24.55
CA SER A 179 17.45 17.11 25.07
C SER A 179 16.12 17.77 24.65
N GLY A 180 15.27 17.04 23.91
CA GLY A 180 14.00 17.56 23.39
C GLY A 180 14.10 18.22 22.02
N VAL A 181 15.31 18.37 21.47
CA VAL A 181 15.55 19.00 20.15
C VAL A 181 14.76 18.31 19.03
N GLY A 182 14.83 16.98 18.92
CA GLY A 182 14.11 16.24 17.88
C GLY A 182 12.60 16.42 17.99
N SER A 183 12.05 16.30 19.20
CA SER A 183 10.62 16.52 19.44
C SER A 183 10.18 17.94 19.10
N TYR A 184 11.02 18.94 19.39
CA TYR A 184 10.77 20.32 19.01
C TYR A 184 10.75 20.53 17.49
N ILE A 185 11.64 19.88 16.73
CA ILE A 185 11.61 19.93 15.26
C ILE A 185 10.29 19.37 14.73
N VAL A 186 9.85 18.21 15.23
CA VAL A 186 8.58 17.62 14.81
C VAL A 186 7.41 18.53 15.18
N GLU A 187 7.44 19.17 16.35
CA GLU A 187 6.41 20.12 16.76
C GLU A 187 6.40 21.39 15.90
N LEU A 188 7.56 21.87 15.45
CA LEU A 188 7.64 22.94 14.46
C LEU A 188 7.03 22.50 13.12
N LEU A 189 7.29 21.28 12.69
CA LEU A 189 6.71 20.73 11.45
C LEU A 189 5.19 20.63 11.53
N LYS A 190 4.64 20.43 12.74
CA LYS A 190 3.18 20.44 12.94
C LYS A 190 2.55 21.82 12.82
N SER A 191 3.33 22.88 12.93
CA SER A 191 2.80 24.24 12.90
C SER A 191 2.49 24.65 11.45
N PRO A 192 1.23 24.97 11.11
CA PRO A 192 0.89 25.45 9.77
C PRO A 192 1.58 26.77 9.41
N VAL A 193 2.01 27.54 10.43
CA VAL A 193 2.79 28.78 10.24
C VAL A 193 4.17 28.47 9.63
N VAL A 194 4.75 27.33 9.99
CA VAL A 194 6.09 26.92 9.56
C VAL A 194 6.05 26.16 8.24
N CYS A 195 5.15 25.19 8.11
CA CYS A 195 5.09 24.31 6.93
C CYS A 195 4.07 24.72 5.87
N GLY A 196 3.21 25.69 6.17
CA GLY A 196 2.04 26.02 5.36
C GLY A 196 0.87 25.08 5.65
N SER A 197 -0.20 25.20 4.86
CA SER A 197 -1.35 24.30 4.93
C SER A 197 -0.98 22.89 4.47
N TYR A 198 -1.08 21.89 5.34
CA TYR A 198 -0.95 20.49 4.98
C TYR A 198 -2.05 19.70 5.72
N LYS A 199 -2.44 18.54 5.18
CA LYS A 199 -3.44 17.65 5.79
C LYS A 199 -2.78 16.56 6.62
N VAL A 200 -1.69 16.00 6.11
CA VAL A 200 -0.98 14.87 6.73
C VAL A 200 0.52 15.10 6.68
N LEU A 201 1.19 14.80 7.79
CA LEU A 201 2.64 14.71 7.89
C LEU A 201 3.03 13.22 7.92
N LEU A 202 3.78 12.77 6.93
CA LEU A 202 4.28 11.40 6.82
C LEU A 202 5.73 11.32 7.28
N ALA A 203 6.10 10.20 7.88
CA ALA A 203 7.47 9.87 8.22
C ALA A 203 7.70 8.37 8.03
N HIS A 204 8.81 8.02 7.38
CA HIS A 204 9.34 6.67 7.37
C HIS A 204 10.23 6.49 8.60
N ALA A 205 9.77 5.69 9.56
CA ALA A 205 10.48 5.47 10.81
C ALA A 205 11.16 4.10 10.81
N GLU A 206 12.46 4.07 11.07
CA GLU A 206 13.14 2.83 11.46
C GLU A 206 12.52 2.23 12.73
N SER A 207 12.66 0.91 12.93
CA SER A 207 12.17 0.19 14.12
C SER A 207 12.59 0.83 15.45
N ASN A 208 13.75 1.49 15.50
CA ASN A 208 14.26 2.18 16.70
C ASN A 208 13.60 3.56 16.95
N ALA A 209 13.00 4.16 15.92
CA ALA A 209 12.49 5.52 15.90
C ALA A 209 10.96 5.57 16.04
N VAL A 210 10.25 4.46 15.80
CA VAL A 210 8.79 4.37 15.95
C VAL A 210 8.32 4.96 17.29
N ASN A 211 8.91 4.51 18.40
CA ASN A 211 8.59 5.00 19.75
C ASN A 211 8.80 6.51 19.93
N PHE A 212 9.73 7.11 19.19
CA PHE A 212 9.97 8.55 19.22
C PHE A 212 8.85 9.29 18.49
N PHE A 213 8.48 8.83 17.30
CA PHE A 213 7.41 9.42 16.50
C PHE A 213 6.04 9.23 17.13
N THR A 214 5.74 8.08 17.75
CA THR A 214 4.52 7.87 18.54
C THR A 214 4.40 8.88 19.69
N LYS A 215 5.50 9.17 20.40
CA LYS A 215 5.52 10.22 21.44
C LYS A 215 5.32 11.62 20.89
N CYS A 216 5.66 11.83 19.62
CA CYS A 216 5.36 13.05 18.90
C CYS A 216 3.95 13.04 18.30
N GLY A 217 3.12 12.03 18.56
CA GLY A 217 1.71 11.96 18.12
C GLY A 217 1.51 11.45 16.70
N LEU A 218 2.53 10.85 16.07
CA LEU A 218 2.34 10.11 14.82
C LEU A 218 1.78 8.71 15.13
N THR A 219 0.94 8.20 14.24
CA THR A 219 0.33 6.87 14.33
C THR A 219 0.89 5.94 13.26
N ASP A 220 1.12 4.69 13.65
CA ASP A 220 1.48 3.57 12.79
C ASP A 220 0.26 2.74 12.35
N ASP A 221 -0.97 3.22 12.58
CA ASP A 221 -2.22 2.55 12.18
C ASP A 221 -2.22 2.18 10.68
N PRO A 222 -2.21 0.87 10.34
CA PRO A 222 -2.17 0.42 8.95
C PRO A 222 -3.32 0.95 8.11
N LEU A 223 -4.52 1.10 8.67
CA LEU A 223 -5.71 1.53 7.93
C LEU A 223 -5.61 3.00 7.50
N LEU A 224 -5.05 3.84 8.36
CA LEU A 224 -4.83 5.26 8.05
C LEU A 224 -3.67 5.43 7.07
N ASN A 225 -2.61 4.65 7.28
CA ASN A 225 -1.40 4.72 6.47
C ASN A 225 -1.54 4.04 5.10
N ASP A 226 -2.53 3.16 4.93
CA ASP A 226 -2.82 2.49 3.65
C ASP A 226 -3.08 3.47 2.52
N LYS A 227 -3.79 4.57 2.81
CA LYS A 227 -4.10 5.65 1.87
C LYS A 227 -2.85 6.33 1.31
N PHE A 228 -1.73 6.28 2.03
CA PHE A 228 -0.47 6.91 1.64
C PHE A 228 0.56 5.88 1.15
N LYS A 229 0.13 4.64 0.85
CA LYS A 229 1.01 3.61 0.28
C LYS A 229 1.62 4.02 -1.05
N GLU A 230 0.91 4.79 -1.86
CA GLU A 230 1.41 5.29 -3.15
C GLU A 230 2.52 6.34 -2.99
N VAL A 231 2.57 7.02 -1.83
CA VAL A 231 3.63 7.99 -1.49
C VAL A 231 4.83 7.27 -0.87
N ARG A 232 4.81 5.93 -0.77
CA ARG A 232 5.96 5.20 -0.27
C ARG A 232 7.08 5.22 -1.29
N ASP A 233 8.16 5.87 -0.92
CA ASP A 233 9.48 5.58 -1.47
C ASP A 233 9.95 4.16 -1.09
N GLU A 234 10.94 3.63 -1.80
CA GLU A 234 11.52 2.29 -1.67
C GLU A 234 12.33 2.08 -0.36
N TRP A 235 11.92 2.70 0.75
CA TRP A 235 12.54 2.53 2.05
C TRP A 235 12.26 1.13 2.61
N THR A 236 13.23 0.22 2.46
CA THR A 236 13.18 -1.10 3.08
C THR A 236 13.25 -1.00 4.61
N ASN A 237 12.59 -1.92 5.32
CA ASN A 237 12.66 -2.04 6.79
C ASN A 237 12.19 -0.81 7.59
N THR A 238 11.34 0.03 7.00
CA THR A 238 10.74 1.18 7.69
C THR A 238 9.24 0.99 7.95
N THR A 239 8.76 1.57 9.04
CA THR A 239 7.34 1.70 9.35
C THR A 239 6.86 3.07 8.91
N LEU A 240 5.92 3.11 7.96
CA LEU A 240 5.23 4.35 7.59
C LEU A 240 4.37 4.82 8.76
N MET A 241 4.58 6.06 9.20
CA MET A 241 3.81 6.70 10.26
C MET A 241 3.22 8.01 9.76
N SER A 242 2.02 8.36 10.22
CA SER A 242 1.34 9.59 9.82
C SER A 242 0.89 10.44 11.01
N TYR A 243 0.87 11.74 10.84
CA TYR A 243 0.21 12.69 11.73
C TYR A 243 -0.87 13.43 10.94
N LEU A 244 -2.11 13.29 11.37
CA LEU A 244 -3.24 13.99 10.78
C LEU A 244 -3.33 15.39 11.40
N ALA A 245 -3.16 16.42 10.58
CA ALA A 245 -3.28 17.80 11.04
C ALA A 245 -4.73 18.04 11.52
N PRO A 246 -4.92 18.69 12.68
CA PRO A 246 -6.23 19.15 13.11
C PRO A 246 -6.86 20.03 12.02
N PHE A 247 -8.18 19.95 11.87
CA PHE A 247 -8.89 20.85 10.98
C PHE A 247 -8.58 22.29 11.38
N SER A 248 -7.84 22.98 10.51
CA SER A 248 -7.54 24.39 10.68
C SER A 248 -8.84 25.13 10.49
N THR A 249 -9.53 25.46 11.59
CA THR A 249 -10.60 26.44 11.54
C THR A 249 -9.93 27.76 11.21
N ASP A 250 -10.10 28.20 9.97
CA ASP A 250 -9.62 29.50 9.53
C ASP A 250 -10.12 30.53 10.56
N MET A 251 -9.25 31.38 11.09
CA MET A 251 -9.63 32.27 12.21
C MET A 251 -10.80 33.19 11.83
N HIS A 252 -11.02 33.40 10.53
CA HIS A 252 -12.11 34.17 9.94
C HIS A 252 -13.48 33.45 9.99
N SER A 253 -13.51 32.14 10.18
CA SER A 253 -14.74 31.34 10.27
C SER A 253 -15.15 31.03 11.71
N ARG A 254 -14.44 31.56 12.72
CA ARG A 254 -14.89 31.49 14.11
C ARG A 254 -16.13 32.36 14.26
N THR A 255 -17.31 31.78 14.11
CA THR A 255 -18.55 32.36 14.62
C THR A 255 -18.38 32.56 16.13
N PRO A 256 -18.28 33.81 16.61
CA PRO A 256 -18.13 34.07 18.03
C PRO A 256 -19.45 33.68 18.71
N GLY A 257 -19.44 32.59 19.49
CA GLY A 257 -20.62 32.10 20.22
C GLY A 257 -20.85 30.58 20.14
N LEU A 258 -20.20 29.85 19.23
CA LEU A 258 -20.26 28.38 19.22
C LEU A 258 -19.32 27.81 20.29
N SER A 259 -19.81 27.70 21.51
CA SER A 259 -19.25 26.81 22.51
C SER A 259 -19.77 25.40 22.23
N LEU A 260 -19.14 24.68 21.30
CA LEU A 260 -19.43 23.25 21.13
C LEU A 260 -18.99 22.51 22.39
N ASN A 261 -19.90 21.78 23.02
CA ASN A 261 -19.57 20.88 24.10
C ASN A 261 -18.76 19.71 23.53
N LEU A 262 -17.48 19.60 23.92
CA LEU A 262 -16.57 18.58 23.38
C LEU A 262 -17.16 17.17 23.49
N TRP A 263 -17.86 16.89 24.60
CA TRP A 263 -18.53 15.61 24.84
C TRP A 263 -19.62 15.30 23.81
N GLU A 264 -20.41 16.30 23.40
CA GLU A 264 -21.47 16.10 22.40
C GLU A 264 -20.89 15.77 21.03
N VAL A 265 -19.81 16.47 20.65
CA VAL A 265 -19.07 16.20 19.41
C VAL A 265 -18.43 14.81 19.45
N GLU A 266 -17.79 14.43 20.56
CA GLU A 266 -17.22 13.09 20.74
C GLU A 266 -18.28 12.00 20.60
N LEU A 267 -19.44 12.18 21.25
CA LEU A 267 -20.55 11.23 21.17
C LEU A 267 -21.11 11.13 19.75
N GLU A 268 -21.25 12.25 19.04
CA GLU A 268 -21.71 12.28 17.65
C GLU A 268 -20.70 11.58 16.72
N VAL A 269 -19.41 11.85 16.89
CA VAL A 269 -18.33 11.18 16.14
C VAL A 269 -18.38 9.67 16.37
N ASP A 270 -18.55 9.21 17.62
CA ASP A 270 -18.66 7.79 17.94
C ASP A 270 -19.91 7.15 17.32
N LEU A 271 -21.05 7.84 17.36
CA LEU A 271 -22.28 7.38 16.72
C LEU A 271 -22.10 7.26 15.20
N MET A 272 -21.49 8.27 14.57
CA MET A 272 -21.20 8.28 13.15
C MET A 272 -20.21 7.17 12.77
N ARG A 273 -19.18 6.93 13.59
CA ARG A 273 -18.22 5.84 13.41
C ARG A 273 -18.93 4.47 13.45
N LYS A 274 -19.85 4.25 14.40
CA LYS A 274 -20.65 3.03 14.50
C LYS A 274 -21.56 2.84 13.29
N LYS A 275 -22.24 3.91 12.84
CA LYS A 275 -23.08 3.87 11.64
C LYS A 275 -22.28 3.56 10.39
N ALA A 276 -21.12 4.21 10.21
CA ALA A 276 -20.22 3.96 9.09
C ALA A 276 -19.71 2.51 9.09
N LEU A 277 -19.31 1.99 10.25
CA LEU A 277 -18.88 0.59 10.39
C LEU A 277 -20.00 -0.39 10.02
N SER A 278 -21.22 -0.15 10.50
CA SER A 278 -22.38 -0.99 10.17
C SER A 278 -22.69 -0.99 8.68
N ALA A 279 -22.64 0.18 8.02
CA ALA A 279 -22.82 0.30 6.58
C ALA A 279 -21.72 -0.43 5.81
N TYR A 280 -20.46 -0.30 6.23
CA TYR A 280 -19.33 -1.00 5.63
C TYR A 280 -19.47 -2.53 5.76
N GLN A 281 -19.89 -3.03 6.93
CA GLN A 281 -20.16 -4.45 7.14
C GLN A 281 -21.26 -4.98 6.22
N GLN A 282 -22.36 -4.22 6.05
CA GLN A 282 -23.42 -4.57 5.10
C GLN A 282 -22.90 -4.61 3.66
N GLN A 283 -22.10 -3.62 3.25
CA GLN A 283 -21.47 -3.59 1.94
C GLN A 283 -20.56 -4.80 1.73
N ALA A 284 -19.70 -5.13 2.69
CA ALA A 284 -18.81 -6.29 2.62
C ALA A 284 -19.60 -7.61 2.45
N ILE A 285 -20.70 -7.79 3.20
CA ILE A 285 -21.57 -8.97 3.05
C ILE A 285 -22.16 -9.04 1.63
N CYS A 286 -22.67 -7.92 1.10
CA CYS A 286 -23.21 -7.85 -0.26
C CYS A 286 -22.16 -8.20 -1.32
N VAL A 287 -20.95 -7.62 -1.23
CA VAL A 287 -19.86 -7.91 -2.16
C VAL A 287 -19.45 -9.37 -2.09
N THR A 288 -19.27 -9.94 -0.90
CA THR A 288 -18.94 -11.36 -0.74
C THR A 288 -20.00 -12.27 -1.35
N ARG A 289 -21.29 -11.95 -1.15
CA ARG A 289 -22.40 -12.70 -1.78
C ARG A 289 -22.36 -12.61 -3.30
N LEU A 290 -22.09 -11.43 -3.86
CA LEU A 290 -21.96 -11.26 -5.31
C LEU A 290 -20.79 -12.07 -5.87
N VAL A 291 -19.66 -12.12 -5.17
CA VAL A 291 -18.50 -12.94 -5.57
C VAL A 291 -18.86 -14.43 -5.57
N HIS A 292 -19.55 -14.92 -4.53
CA HIS A 292 -20.02 -16.30 -4.50
C HIS A 292 -21.01 -16.61 -5.62
N GLU A 293 -21.96 -15.72 -5.89
CA GLU A 293 -22.93 -15.88 -6.99
C GLU A 293 -22.23 -15.91 -8.35
N ALA A 294 -21.29 -14.99 -8.58
CA ALA A 294 -20.49 -14.97 -9.80
C ALA A 294 -19.69 -16.27 -9.98
N SER A 295 -19.13 -16.82 -8.89
CA SER A 295 -18.45 -18.11 -8.93
C SER A 295 -19.41 -19.25 -9.28
N ALA A 296 -20.58 -19.31 -8.65
CA ALA A 296 -21.59 -20.34 -8.92
C ALA A 296 -22.10 -20.27 -10.36
N LEU A 297 -22.38 -19.07 -10.87
CA LEU A 297 -22.78 -18.86 -12.27
C LEU A 297 -21.68 -19.28 -13.25
N ARG A 298 -20.40 -19.01 -12.95
CA ARG A 298 -19.27 -19.49 -13.77
C ARG A 298 -19.20 -21.01 -13.78
N GLU A 299 -19.44 -21.67 -12.65
CA GLU A 299 -19.47 -23.13 -12.56
C GLU A 299 -20.64 -23.71 -13.36
N GLN A 300 -21.84 -23.16 -13.22
CA GLN A 300 -23.02 -23.56 -14.01
C GLN A 300 -22.78 -23.40 -15.51
N LEU A 301 -22.22 -22.27 -15.93
CA LEU A 301 -21.86 -22.03 -17.34
C LEU A 301 -20.84 -23.06 -17.83
N SER A 302 -19.85 -23.41 -17.00
CA SER A 302 -18.87 -24.45 -17.33
C SER A 302 -19.51 -25.85 -17.47
N GLN A 303 -20.52 -26.16 -16.66
CA GLN A 303 -21.28 -27.40 -16.74
C GLN A 303 -22.13 -27.46 -18.01
N GLN A 304 -22.86 -26.39 -18.31
CA GLN A 304 -23.66 -26.28 -19.54
C GLN A 304 -22.78 -26.40 -20.78
N LEU A 305 -21.60 -25.77 -20.79
CA LEU A 305 -20.65 -25.92 -21.91
C LEU A 305 -20.16 -27.37 -22.08
N ARG A 306 -19.96 -28.12 -20.99
CA ARG A 306 -19.61 -29.54 -21.06
C ARG A 306 -20.75 -30.38 -21.63
N GLU A 307 -21.97 -30.12 -21.21
CA GLU A 307 -23.17 -30.81 -21.72
C GLU A 307 -23.39 -30.53 -23.20
N ILE A 308 -23.32 -29.26 -23.63
CA ILE A 308 -23.42 -28.88 -25.05
C ILE A 308 -22.35 -29.61 -25.89
N LYS A 309 -21.11 -29.69 -25.40
CA LYS A 309 -20.04 -30.44 -26.08
C LYS A 309 -20.37 -31.93 -26.18
N SER A 310 -20.90 -32.53 -25.11
CA SER A 310 -21.32 -33.95 -25.11
C SER A 310 -22.43 -34.22 -26.12
N LEU A 311 -23.51 -33.43 -26.07
CA LEU A 311 -24.65 -33.54 -26.99
C LEU A 311 -24.24 -33.33 -28.45
N LYS A 312 -23.28 -32.42 -28.69
CA LYS A 312 -22.73 -32.21 -30.05
C LYS A 312 -22.00 -33.45 -30.57
N ILE A 313 -21.19 -34.11 -29.73
CA ILE A 313 -20.50 -35.35 -30.08
C ILE A 313 -21.51 -36.46 -30.38
N GLU A 314 -22.54 -36.60 -29.55
CA GLU A 314 -23.61 -37.59 -29.74
C GLU A 314 -24.39 -37.36 -31.04
N LEU A 315 -24.75 -36.11 -31.32
CA LEU A 315 -25.44 -35.72 -32.56
C LEU A 315 -24.58 -35.98 -33.81
N GLU A 316 -23.27 -35.76 -33.76
CA GLU A 316 -22.35 -36.11 -34.84
C GLU A 316 -22.26 -37.64 -35.04
N LEU A 317 -22.28 -38.41 -33.96
CA LEU A 317 -22.28 -39.86 -33.99
C LEU A 317 -23.57 -40.42 -34.60
N GLU A 318 -24.73 -39.92 -34.20
CA GLU A 318 -26.03 -40.27 -34.77
C GLU A 318 -26.11 -39.94 -36.27
N ARG A 319 -25.66 -38.74 -36.67
CA ARG A 319 -25.58 -38.36 -38.09
C ARG A 319 -24.73 -39.35 -38.89
N LYS A 320 -23.60 -39.81 -38.33
CA LYS A 320 -22.74 -40.80 -38.96
C LYS A 320 -23.40 -42.18 -39.04
N GLN A 321 -24.16 -42.58 -38.02
CA GLN A 321 -24.92 -43.83 -38.04
C GLN A 321 -26.03 -43.80 -39.10
N ARG A 322 -26.82 -42.74 -39.13
CA ARG A 322 -27.88 -42.53 -40.13
C ARG A 322 -27.33 -42.53 -41.56
N SER A 323 -26.20 -41.85 -41.79
CA SER A 323 -25.55 -41.88 -43.10
C SER A 323 -25.14 -43.30 -43.53
N LYS A 324 -24.64 -44.13 -42.60
CA LYS A 324 -24.31 -45.54 -42.88
C LYS A 324 -25.54 -46.39 -43.20
N THR A 325 -26.66 -46.19 -42.49
CA THR A 325 -27.90 -46.94 -42.76
C THR A 325 -28.51 -46.54 -44.09
N GLU A 326 -28.54 -45.24 -44.39
CA GLU A 326 -28.98 -44.71 -45.69
C GLU A 326 -28.13 -45.27 -46.83
N GLN A 327 -26.80 -45.33 -46.66
CA GLN A 327 -25.89 -45.95 -47.63
C GLN A 327 -26.22 -47.44 -47.87
N ARG A 328 -26.34 -48.23 -46.79
CA ARG A 328 -26.69 -49.67 -46.89
C ARG A 328 -28.04 -49.89 -47.56
N PHE A 329 -29.03 -49.05 -47.26
CA PHE A 329 -30.34 -49.11 -47.89
C PHE A 329 -30.28 -48.80 -49.38
N LEU A 330 -29.43 -47.85 -49.77
CA LEU A 330 -29.21 -47.51 -51.18
C LEU A 330 -28.53 -48.66 -51.93
N GLU A 331 -27.50 -49.26 -51.34
CA GLU A 331 -26.81 -50.47 -51.86
C GLU A 331 -27.80 -51.62 -52.04
N TYR A 332 -28.66 -51.90 -51.05
CA TYR A 332 -29.72 -52.90 -51.16
C TYR A 332 -30.70 -52.61 -52.31
N LYS A 333 -31.17 -51.36 -52.43
CA LYS A 333 -32.04 -50.95 -53.55
C LYS A 333 -31.39 -51.16 -54.91
N LEU A 334 -30.11 -50.86 -55.04
CA LEU A 334 -29.34 -51.10 -56.27
C LEU A 334 -29.23 -52.59 -56.59
N MET A 335 -28.87 -53.41 -55.60
CA MET A 335 -28.81 -54.86 -55.72
C MET A 335 -30.16 -55.46 -56.16
N MET A 336 -31.26 -55.03 -55.53
CA MET A 336 -32.61 -55.48 -55.90
C MET A 336 -32.99 -55.11 -57.34
N ARG A 337 -32.61 -53.92 -57.80
CA ARG A 337 -32.82 -53.51 -59.20
C ARG A 337 -32.00 -54.35 -60.18
N GLN A 338 -30.75 -54.69 -59.83
CA GLN A 338 -29.92 -55.58 -60.64
C GLN A 338 -30.54 -56.97 -60.76
N GLN A 339 -31.01 -57.55 -59.64
CA GLN A 339 -31.69 -58.85 -59.65
C GLN A 339 -32.97 -58.85 -60.51
N LEU A 340 -33.74 -57.76 -60.48
CA LEU A 340 -34.92 -57.60 -61.36
C LEU A 340 -34.55 -57.57 -62.85
N MET A 341 -33.41 -56.99 -63.22
CA MET A 341 -32.93 -56.98 -64.61
C MET A 341 -32.30 -58.32 -65.03
N GLU A 342 -31.75 -59.10 -64.10
CA GLU A 342 -31.11 -60.39 -64.36
C GLU A 342 -32.10 -61.58 -64.39
N ARG A 343 -33.36 -61.39 -63.98
CA ARG A 343 -34.39 -62.45 -64.07
C ARG A 343 -34.75 -62.67 -65.55
N PRO A 344 -34.35 -63.79 -66.19
CA PRO A 344 -34.64 -64.03 -67.60
C PRO A 344 -36.16 -64.16 -67.75
N GLY A 345 -36.73 -63.50 -68.75
CA GLY A 345 -38.15 -63.52 -69.03
C GLY A 345 -38.66 -64.95 -69.27
N SER A 346 -39.15 -65.60 -68.21
CA SER A 346 -40.13 -66.67 -68.33
C SER A 346 -41.46 -65.99 -68.59
N GLY A 347 -41.77 -65.79 -69.87
CA GLY A 347 -43.11 -65.42 -70.27
C GLY A 347 -44.08 -66.52 -69.86
N SER A 348 -45.08 -66.16 -69.07
CA SER A 348 -46.33 -66.89 -68.95
C SER A 348 -47.36 -66.00 -68.28
N ASP A 349 -48.31 -65.60 -69.11
CA ASP A 349 -49.74 -65.45 -68.87
C ASP A 349 -50.26 -64.35 -67.94
N GLU A 350 -50.94 -63.42 -68.60
CA GLU A 350 -52.07 -62.66 -68.09
C GLU A 350 -52.99 -63.53 -67.24
N GLN A 351 -53.19 -63.17 -65.97
CA GLN A 351 -54.42 -63.48 -65.27
C GLN A 351 -54.85 -62.31 -64.37
N ASP A 352 -55.92 -61.71 -64.86
CA ASP A 352 -56.87 -60.81 -64.23
C ASP A 352 -57.33 -61.36 -62.87
N TYR A 353 -57.01 -60.66 -61.78
CA TYR A 353 -57.72 -60.78 -60.51
C TYR A 353 -57.90 -59.40 -59.87
N ARG A 354 -59.10 -58.87 -60.07
CA ARG A 354 -59.76 -57.88 -59.20
C ARG A 354 -59.97 -58.47 -57.80
N VAL A 355 -59.51 -57.78 -56.76
CA VAL A 355 -60.01 -57.88 -55.37
C VAL A 355 -59.78 -56.49 -54.76
N ALA A 356 -60.80 -55.63 -54.73
CA ALA A 356 -61.77 -55.40 -53.66
C ALA A 356 -61.21 -54.56 -52.49
N ASP A 357 -61.90 -53.46 -52.22
CA ASP A 357 -61.83 -52.62 -51.02
C ASP A 357 -61.72 -53.46 -49.75
N ASP A 358 -60.89 -53.03 -48.80
CA ASP A 358 -61.24 -53.16 -47.39
C ASP A 358 -60.77 -51.96 -46.57
N SER A 359 -61.77 -51.37 -45.93
CA SER A 359 -61.77 -50.41 -44.85
C SER A 359 -60.99 -50.88 -43.62
N GLY A 360 -60.25 -49.98 -42.99
CA GLY A 360 -59.64 -50.24 -41.68
C GLY A 360 -59.21 -48.95 -40.99
N ALA A 361 -60.16 -48.30 -40.32
CA ALA A 361 -59.90 -47.26 -39.36
C ALA A 361 -59.12 -47.83 -38.17
N GLU A 362 -58.11 -47.10 -37.66
CA GLU A 362 -57.80 -47.13 -36.24
C GLU A 362 -57.13 -45.83 -35.80
N SER A 363 -57.88 -45.10 -34.99
CA SER A 363 -57.45 -44.05 -34.09
C SER A 363 -56.47 -44.61 -33.06
N VAL A 364 -55.32 -43.95 -32.87
CA VAL A 364 -54.58 -44.02 -31.61
C VAL A 364 -54.29 -42.61 -31.13
N ASP A 365 -55.15 -42.23 -30.19
CA ASP A 365 -54.96 -41.20 -29.20
C ASP A 365 -53.72 -41.54 -28.35
N THR A 366 -52.78 -40.61 -28.24
CA THR A 366 -51.78 -40.60 -27.16
C THR A 366 -51.68 -39.19 -26.62
N THR A 367 -52.61 -38.87 -25.72
CA THR A 367 -52.28 -38.17 -24.48
C THR A 367 -51.04 -38.79 -23.85
N GLU A 368 -49.93 -38.06 -23.81
CA GLU A 368 -49.00 -38.15 -22.70
C GLU A 368 -48.86 -36.78 -22.05
N GLU A 369 -49.15 -36.80 -20.75
CA GLU A 369 -49.15 -35.71 -19.81
C GLU A 369 -47.72 -35.21 -19.58
N GLY A 370 -47.44 -33.98 -20.04
CA GLY A 370 -46.28 -33.21 -19.62
C GLY A 370 -46.65 -32.27 -18.48
N SER A 371 -46.66 -32.82 -17.27
CA SER A 371 -46.86 -32.14 -15.99
C SER A 371 -46.17 -30.75 -15.92
N CYS A 372 -46.96 -29.68 -15.90
CA CYS A 372 -46.52 -28.39 -15.39
C CYS A 372 -46.39 -28.49 -13.86
N ARG A 373 -45.19 -28.83 -13.37
CA ARG A 373 -44.81 -28.52 -12.00
C ARG A 373 -44.68 -27.00 -11.87
N THR A 374 -45.67 -26.38 -11.25
CA THR A 374 -45.46 -25.19 -10.44
C THR A 374 -44.52 -25.57 -9.31
N GLU A 375 -43.27 -25.12 -9.37
CA GLU A 375 -42.43 -25.08 -8.18
C GLU A 375 -43.03 -24.03 -7.24
N GLU A 376 -43.67 -24.51 -6.18
CA GLU A 376 -43.83 -23.76 -4.95
C GLU A 376 -42.43 -23.35 -4.49
N GLY A 377 -42.16 -22.05 -4.53
CA GLY A 377 -40.98 -21.48 -3.88
C GLY A 377 -41.00 -21.79 -2.37
N PRO A 378 -39.83 -21.93 -1.73
CA PRO A 378 -39.77 -22.22 -0.31
C PRO A 378 -40.44 -21.13 0.51
N GLU A 379 -41.50 -21.53 1.22
CA GLU A 379 -42.14 -20.75 2.27
C GLU A 379 -41.10 -20.46 3.38
N ILE A 380 -40.59 -19.23 3.39
CA ILE A 380 -39.71 -18.72 4.44
C ILE A 380 -40.53 -18.65 5.72
N ARG A 381 -40.43 -19.68 6.57
CA ARG A 381 -40.86 -19.62 7.96
C ARG A 381 -40.05 -18.54 8.68
N GLN A 382 -40.69 -17.43 9.00
CA GLN A 382 -40.19 -16.48 9.99
C GLN A 382 -40.12 -17.16 11.37
N PRO A 383 -39.01 -17.06 12.11
CA PRO A 383 -38.99 -17.46 13.50
C PRO A 383 -39.84 -16.49 14.35
N PRO A 384 -40.46 -16.96 15.45
CA PRO A 384 -41.23 -16.10 16.34
C PRO A 384 -40.31 -15.05 16.98
N LEU A 385 -40.76 -13.80 16.94
CA LEU A 385 -40.22 -12.71 17.74
C LEU A 385 -40.32 -13.11 19.22
N GLN A 386 -39.16 -13.20 19.88
CA GLN A 386 -39.03 -13.11 21.33
C GLN A 386 -38.67 -11.68 21.73
#